data_AF-A0A1F8MWC5-F1
#
_entry.id   AF-A0A1F8MWC5-F1
#
_cell.length_a   1.000
_cell.length_b   1.000
_cell.length_c   1.000
_cell.angle_alpha   90.00
_cell.angle_beta   90.00
_cell.angle_gamma   90.00
#
_symmetry.space_group_name_H-M   'P 1'
#
loop_
_entity.id
_entity.type
_entity.pdbx_description
1 polymer ?
#
loop_
_entity_poly.entity_id
_entity_poly.type
_entity_poly.pdbx_seq_one_letter_code
_entity_poly.pdbx_strand_id
1 'polypeptide(L)' 'MGRRTKGRLGGGNEIMWKLRSCPKCSGDLYVDYDLNGWYEQCIQCGYMHDLKSILEIKKQSTENKREPVLAGHRNRRA' A
#
# COMPACT_ATOMS: atom_id res chain seq x y z
N MET A 1 17.13 51.94 -2.97
CA MET A 1 16.60 51.27 -1.77
C MET A 1 15.32 50.50 -2.16
N GLY A 2 15.21 49.21 -1.82
CA GLY A 2 13.99 48.42 -2.03
C GLY A 2 14.30 46.92 -1.87
N ARG A 3 13.76 46.30 -0.82
CA ARG A 3 14.33 45.13 -0.14
C ARG A 3 14.03 43.82 -0.88
N ARG A 4 15.08 43.01 -1.09
CA ARG A 4 14.97 41.59 -1.51
C ARG A 4 14.31 40.81 -0.38
N THR A 5 13.04 40.42 -0.53
CA THR A 5 12.44 39.39 0.33
C THR A 5 12.80 38.03 -0.25
N LYS A 6 13.84 37.40 0.30
CA LYS A 6 14.12 35.98 0.07
C LYS A 6 12.93 35.18 0.61
N GLY A 7 12.09 34.69 -0.29
CA GLY A 7 11.07 33.69 0.01
C GLY A 7 11.75 32.47 0.64
N ARG A 8 11.29 32.15 1.85
CA ARG A 8 11.74 31.05 2.70
C ARG A 8 11.47 29.73 1.99
N LEU A 9 12.51 29.00 1.60
CA LEU A 9 12.39 27.63 1.10
C LEU A 9 11.97 26.74 2.29
N GLY A 10 10.69 26.40 2.35
CA GLY A 10 10.16 25.47 3.34
C GLY A 10 10.60 24.04 3.01
N GLY A 11 11.43 23.45 3.86
CA GLY A 11 11.67 22.02 3.88
C GLY A 11 10.44 21.31 4.46
N GLY A 12 9.79 20.47 3.67
CA GLY A 12 8.66 19.65 4.10
C GLY A 12 8.97 18.18 3.82
N ASN A 13 8.74 17.33 4.81
CA ASN A 13 8.73 15.88 4.66
C ASN A 13 7.80 15.50 3.49
N GLU A 14 8.24 14.65 2.57
CA GLU A 14 7.50 14.25 1.36
C GLU A 14 6.30 13.37 1.71
N ILE A 15 5.23 13.98 2.24
CA ILE A 15 3.91 13.33 2.35
C ILE A 15 3.28 13.36 0.96
N MET A 16 2.95 12.18 0.42
CA MET A 16 2.27 12.07 -0.86
C MET A 16 0.76 12.28 -0.68
N TRP A 17 0.23 13.30 -1.34
CA TRP A 17 -1.20 13.64 -1.29
C TRP A 17 -1.91 13.16 -2.56
N LYS A 18 -3.10 12.58 -2.40
CA LYS A 18 -4.02 12.26 -3.49
C LYS A 18 -5.29 13.09 -3.33
N LEU A 19 -5.39 14.15 -4.12
CA LEU A 19 -6.50 15.09 -4.03
C LEU A 19 -7.80 14.46 -4.53
N ARG A 20 -8.90 14.73 -3.84
CA ARG A 20 -10.28 14.29 -4.18
C ARG A 20 -10.42 12.81 -4.55
N SER A 21 -9.58 11.96 -3.96
CA SER A 21 -9.47 10.54 -4.30
C SER A 21 -10.21 9.63 -3.32
N CYS A 22 -10.74 10.16 -2.23
CA CYS A 22 -11.48 9.34 -1.27
C CYS A 22 -12.78 8.77 -1.89
N PRO A 23 -13.00 7.44 -1.87
CA PRO A 23 -14.20 6.83 -2.44
C PRO A 23 -15.47 7.07 -1.60
N LYS A 24 -15.34 7.50 -0.35
CA LYS A 24 -16.49 7.75 0.55
C LYS A 24 -17.02 9.18 0.45
N CYS A 25 -16.13 10.18 0.54
CA CYS A 25 -16.53 11.58 0.62
C CYS A 25 -15.95 12.47 -0.50
N SER A 26 -15.18 11.91 -1.44
CA SER A 26 -14.45 12.67 -2.47
C SER A 26 -13.48 13.72 -1.90
N GLY A 27 -13.03 13.52 -0.66
CA GLY A 27 -11.98 14.29 0.00
C GLY A 27 -10.57 13.85 -0.38
N ASP A 28 -9.60 14.47 0.26
CA ASP A 28 -8.18 14.23 0.04
C ASP A 28 -7.68 13.05 0.87
N LEU A 29 -6.84 12.22 0.26
CA LEU A 29 -6.11 11.14 0.93
C LEU A 29 -4.64 11.55 1.09
N TYR A 30 -4.02 11.16 2.19
CA TYR A 30 -2.57 11.21 2.37
C TYR A 30 -2.02 9.79 2.46
N VAL A 31 -0.83 9.58 1.90
CA VAL A 31 -0.11 8.31 1.95
C VAL A 31 1.05 8.44 2.95
N ASP A 32 1.19 7.47 3.83
CA ASP A 32 2.20 7.44 4.87
C ASP A 32 2.70 5.99 5.09
N TYR A 33 3.83 5.84 5.79
CA TYR A 33 4.46 4.55 6.07
C TYR A 33 4.62 4.36 7.58
N ASP A 34 4.06 3.27 8.10
CA ASP A 34 4.20 2.88 9.50
C ASP A 34 4.92 1.52 9.67
N LEU A 35 4.81 0.91 10.85
CA LEU A 35 5.40 -0.40 11.13
C LEU A 35 4.76 -1.54 10.32
N ASN A 36 3.52 -1.36 9.87
CA ASN A 36 2.71 -2.33 9.15
C ASN A 36 2.82 -2.16 7.63
N GLY A 37 3.32 -1.02 7.16
CA GLY A 37 3.66 -0.78 5.77
C GLY A 37 3.16 0.56 5.26
N TRP A 38 2.96 0.64 3.94
CA TRP A 38 2.35 1.83 3.34
C TRP A 38 0.84 1.78 3.54
N TYR A 39 0.26 2.91 3.92
CA TYR A 39 -1.18 3.07 4.04
C TYR A 39 -1.62 4.43 3.50
N GLU A 40 -2.89 4.53 3.10
CA GLU A 40 -3.52 5.81 2.78
C GLU A 40 -4.74 6.06 3.66
N GLN A 41 -4.90 7.31 4.11
CA GLN A 41 -6.02 7.72 4.93
C GLN A 41 -6.65 9.03 4.43
N CYS A 42 -7.98 9.11 4.49
CA CYS A 42 -8.73 10.32 4.22
C CYS A 42 -8.78 11.22 5.44
N ILE A 43 -8.30 12.46 5.28
CA ILE A 43 -8.31 13.46 6.35
C ILE A 43 -9.72 13.93 6.72
N GLN A 44 -10.67 13.87 5.77
CA GLN A 44 -12.03 14.41 5.98
C GLN A 44 -12.98 13.41 6.64
N CYS A 45 -12.90 12.12 6.29
CA CYS A 45 -13.85 11.11 6.77
C CYS A 45 -13.20 9.90 7.46
N GLY A 46 -11.87 9.85 7.58
CA GLY A 46 -11.14 8.75 8.22
C GLY A 46 -11.15 7.43 7.45
N TYR A 47 -11.49 7.42 6.14
CA TYR A 47 -11.35 6.20 5.32
C TYR A 47 -9.88 5.78 5.27
N MET A 48 -9.57 4.53 5.62
CA MET A 48 -8.21 3.98 5.58
C MET A 48 -8.13 2.79 4.63
N HIS A 49 -6.99 2.67 3.96
CA HIS A 49 -6.71 1.57 3.06
C HIS A 49 -5.21 1.23 3.04
N ASP A 50 -4.88 -0.04 3.28
CA ASP A 50 -3.49 -0.52 3.26
C ASP A 50 -2.97 -0.65 1.81
N LEU A 51 -1.80 -0.07 1.54
CA LEU A 51 -1.13 -0.13 0.25
C LEU A 51 -0.11 -1.27 0.28
N LYS A 52 -0.46 -2.41 -0.33
CA LYS A 52 0.49 -3.51 -0.51
C LYS A 52 1.62 -3.08 -1.43
N SER A 53 2.86 -3.22 -0.97
CA SER A 53 4.02 -2.94 -1.80
C SER A 53 4.18 -4.03 -2.88
N ILE A 54 4.70 -3.64 -4.05
CA ILE A 54 4.96 -4.58 -5.16
C ILE A 54 5.91 -5.72 -4.70
N LEU A 55 6.76 -5.45 -3.71
CA LEU A 55 7.67 -6.43 -3.11
C LEU A 55 6.93 -7.53 -2.32
N GLU A 56 5.83 -7.19 -1.65
CA GLU A 56 5.03 -8.15 -0.89
C GLU A 56 4.21 -9.07 -1.79
N ILE A 57 3.72 -8.55 -2.92
CA ILE A 57 2.93 -9.33 -3.90
C ILE A 57 3.75 -10.51 -4.44
N LYS A 58 5.06 -10.33 -4.63
CA LYS A 58 5.95 -11.41 -5.11
C LYS A 58 6.09 -12.58 -4.14
N LYS A 59 5.95 -12.36 -2.83
CA LYS A 59 6.06 -13.44 -1.82
C LYS A 59 4.82 -14.33 -1.78
N GLN A 60 3.64 -13.80 -2.07
CA GLN A 60 2.38 -14.58 -2.07
C GLN A 60 2.24 -15.49 -3.30
N SER A 61 2.85 -15.13 -4.43
CA SER A 61 2.85 -15.99 -5.62
C SER A 61 3.68 -17.27 -5.47
N THR A 62 4.61 -17.34 -4.52
CA THR A 62 5.47 -18.52 -4.32
C THR A 62 4.92 -19.56 -3.34
N GLU A 63 3.93 -19.23 -2.51
CA GLU A 63 3.46 -20.11 -1.41
C GLU A 63 2.17 -20.90 -1.70
N ASN A 64 1.58 -20.76 -2.90
CA ASN A 64 0.35 -21.49 -3.29
C ASN A 64 0.61 -22.80 -4.08
N LYS A 65 1.79 -23.42 -3.99
CA LYS A 65 2.11 -24.71 -4.64
C LYS A 65 2.53 -25.82 -3.68
N ARG A 66 1.75 -26.05 -2.61
CA ARG A 66 1.86 -27.29 -1.83
C ARG A 66 0.54 -28.05 -1.88
N GLU A 67 0.29 -28.72 -3.01
CA GLU A 67 -0.60 -29.88 -3.03
C GLU A 67 0.14 -31.08 -2.41
N PRO A 68 -0.42 -31.76 -1.39
CA PRO A 68 -0.09 -33.14 -1.16
C PRO A 68 -0.92 -34.00 -2.12
N VAL A 69 -0.36 -34.33 -3.29
CA VAL A 69 -0.93 -35.37 -4.15
C VAL A 69 -0.72 -36.71 -3.43
N LEU A 70 -1.74 -37.19 -2.72
CA LEU A 70 -1.72 -38.53 -2.15
C LEU A 70 -1.63 -39.54 -3.31
N ALA A 71 -0.49 -40.22 -3.41
CA ALA A 71 -0.23 -41.26 -4.40
C ALA A 71 -1.17 -42.45 -4.15
N GLY A 72 -2.25 -42.53 -4.91
CA GLY A 72 -3.13 -43.71 -4.94
C GLY A 72 -2.41 -44.90 -5.58
N HIS A 73 -1.84 -45.77 -4.73
CA HIS A 73 -1.28 -47.06 -5.13
C HIS A 73 -2.41 -48.00 -5.60
N ARG A 74 -2.55 -48.22 -6.92
CA ARG A 74 -3.41 -49.28 -7.46
C ARG A 74 -2.66 -50.61 -7.40
N ASN A 75 -3.00 -51.45 -6.43
CA ASN A 75 -2.49 -52.82 -6.36
C ASN A 75 -3.33 -53.70 -7.32
N ARG A 76 -2.76 -54.10 -8.46
CA ARG A 76 -3.29 -55.20 -9.28
C ARG A 76 -2.89 -56.52 -8.63
N ARG A 77 -3.88 -57.31 -8.20
CA ARG A 77 -3.81 -58.78 -8.00
C ARG A 77 -5.26 -59.29 -8.13
N ALA A 78 -5.58 -60.41 -8.74
CA ALA A 78 -4.91 -61.39 -9.59
C ALA A 78 -6.03 -62.05 -10.42
#